data_AF-A0A967KH40-F1
#
_entry.id   AF-A0A967KH40-F1
#
_cell.length_a   1.000
_cell.length_b   1.000
_cell.length_c   1.000
_cell.angle_alpha   90.00
_cell.angle_beta   90.00
_cell.angle_gamma   90.00
#
_symmetry.space_group_name_H-M   'P 1'
#
loop_
_entity.id
_entity.type
_entity.pdbx_description
1 polymer ?
#
loop_
_entity_poly.entity_id
_entity_poly.type
_entity_poly.pdbx_seq_one_letter_code
_entity_poly.pdbx_strand_id
1 'polypeptide(L)' 'EREFCVVRRSRTNTPLQAFVLMHDPQFVEAARFLAGRIITEGGESSEERLRFGFRVVTSRPPGASE' A
#
# COMPACT_ATOMS: atom_id res chain seq x y z
N GLU A 1 -13.80 41.60 22.27
CA GLU A 1 -14.13 40.41 21.44
C GLU A 1 -13.19 39.28 21.84
N ARG A 2 -13.68 38.04 21.96
CA ARG A 2 -12.83 36.88 22.29
C ARG A 2 -12.18 36.39 21.01
N GLU A 3 -10.87 36.61 20.86
CA GLU A 3 -10.11 36.00 19.78
C GLU A 3 -9.86 34.52 20.09
N PHE A 4 -10.39 33.63 19.24
CA PHE A 4 -10.09 32.21 19.28
C PHE A 4 -8.92 31.93 18.35
N CYS A 5 -7.74 31.63 18.91
CA CYS A 5 -6.62 31.13 18.13
C CYS A 5 -6.80 29.63 17.90
N VAL A 6 -7.36 29.25 16.74
CA VAL A 6 -7.39 27.84 16.30
C VAL A 6 -6.10 27.56 15.55
N VAL A 7 -5.18 26.81 16.16
CA VAL A 7 -3.99 26.31 15.48
C VAL A 7 -4.45 25.36 14.37
N ARG A 8 -4.47 25.83 13.12
CA ARG A 8 -4.68 24.96 11.96
C ARG A 8 -3.47 24.04 11.82
N ARG A 9 -3.69 22.73 11.89
CA ARG A 9 -2.66 21.73 11.61
C ARG A 9 -2.24 21.87 10.14
N SER A 10 -0.96 22.17 9.90
CA SER A 10 -0.41 22.16 8.55
C SER A 10 -0.62 20.78 7.93
N ARG A 11 -1.26 20.72 6.76
CA ARG A 11 -1.30 19.48 5.97
C ARG A 11 0.13 19.17 5.56
N THR A 12 0.72 18.12 6.11
CA THR A 12 2.00 17.58 5.65
C THR A 12 1.78 16.96 4.27
N ASN A 13 1.86 17.80 3.25
CA ASN A 13 1.74 17.43 1.84
C ASN A 13 3.11 17.37 1.16
N THR A 14 4.21 17.43 1.92
CA THR A 14 5.55 17.16 1.39
C THR A 14 5.58 15.69 0.98
N PRO A 15 5.62 15.39 -0.34
CA PRO A 15 5.49 14.04 -0.85
C PRO A 15 6.76 13.21 -0.59
N LEU A 16 7.61 13.62 0.36
CA LEU A 16 8.86 12.96 0.67
C LEU A 16 8.61 11.48 1.01
N GLN A 17 7.50 11.17 1.69
CA GLN A 17 7.11 9.79 1.96
C GLN A 17 6.75 9.04 0.67
N ALA A 18 5.96 9.63 -0.24
CA ALA A 18 5.60 9.00 -1.51
C ALA A 18 6.83 8.84 -2.42
N PHE A 19 7.73 9.83 -2.42
CA PHE A 19 9.00 9.79 -3.13
C PHE A 19 9.90 8.66 -2.62
N VAL A 20 10.01 8.48 -1.30
CA VAL A 20 10.73 7.36 -0.70
C VAL A 20 10.09 6.03 -1.13
N LEU A 21 8.77 5.88 -1.04
CA LEU A 21 8.11 4.64 -1.48
C LEU A 21 8.34 4.29 -2.96
N MET A 22 8.42 5.30 -3.83
CA MET A 22 8.60 5.09 -5.27
C MET A 22 10.06 4.83 -5.69
N HIS A 23 11.04 5.33 -4.93
CA HIS A 23 12.44 5.33 -5.35
C HIS A 23 13.38 4.55 -4.44
N ASP A 24 12.98 4.25 -3.21
CA ASP A 24 13.83 3.51 -2.29
C ASP A 24 13.95 2.05 -2.78
N PRO A 25 15.19 1.56 -3.02
CA PRO A 25 15.43 0.21 -3.51
C PRO A 25 14.77 -0.88 -2.65
N GLN A 26 14.64 -0.67 -1.33
CA GLN A 26 14.02 -1.64 -0.45
C GLN A 26 12.54 -1.87 -0.79
N PHE A 27 11.81 -0.80 -1.10
CA PHE A 27 10.40 -0.91 -1.49
C PHE A 27 10.24 -1.50 -2.90
N VAL A 28 11.14 -1.14 -3.83
CA VAL A 28 11.15 -1.71 -5.18
C VAL A 28 11.43 -3.22 -5.16
N GLU A 29 12.45 -3.64 -4.41
CA GLU A 29 12.78 -5.06 -4.26
C GLU A 29 11.67 -5.82 -3.51
N ALA A 30 11.11 -5.25 -2.44
CA ALA A 30 9.97 -5.85 -1.76
C ALA A 30 8.78 -6.09 -2.71
N ALA A 31 8.46 -5.13 -3.58
CA ALA A 31 7.41 -5.29 -4.58
C ALA A 31 7.75 -6.39 -5.60
N ARG A 32 9.01 -6.48 -6.04
CA ARG A 32 9.48 -7.53 -6.98
C ARG A 32 9.36 -8.92 -6.37
N PHE A 33 9.81 -9.12 -5.13
CA PHE A 33 9.71 -10.42 -4.46
C PHE A 33 8.26 -10.77 -4.11
N LEU A 34 7.43 -9.79 -3.74
CA LEU A 34 6.00 -9.99 -3.55
C LEU A 34 5.32 -10.46 -4.84
N ALA A 35 5.62 -9.83 -5.99
CA ALA A 35 5.10 -10.25 -7.28
C ALA A 35 5.53 -11.67 -7.64
N GLY A 36 6.81 -12.00 -7.44
CA GLY A 36 7.31 -13.37 -7.63
C GLY A 36 6.53 -14.38 -6.78
N ARG A 37 6.34 -14.08 -5.50
CA ARG A 37 5.58 -14.91 -4.58
C ARG A 37 4.13 -15.11 -5.01
N ILE A 38 3.46 -14.05 -5.50
CA ILE A 38 2.08 -14.14 -6.01
C ILE A 38 2.01 -15.06 -7.23
N ILE A 39 2.99 -15.00 -8.13
CA ILE A 39 3.03 -15.84 -9.33
C ILE A 39 3.26 -17.32 -8.97
N THR A 40 4.12 -17.59 -7.98
CA THR A 40 4.48 -18.97 -7.61
C THR A 40 3.49 -19.63 -6.65
N GLU A 41 2.93 -18.88 -5.69
CA GLU A 41 2.08 -19.42 -4.62
C GLU A 41 0.58 -19.08 -4.80
N GLY A 42 0.24 -18.15 -5.71
CA GLY A 42 -1.10 -17.60 -5.83
C GLY A 42 -2.08 -18.39 -6.71
N GLY A 43 -1.67 -19.52 -7.29
CA GLY A 43 -2.52 -20.35 -8.14
C GLY A 43 -2.38 -20.08 -9.64
N GLU A 44 -3.29 -20.67 -10.43
CA GLU A 44 -3.23 -20.68 -11.89
C GLU A 44 -3.98 -19.51 -12.51
N SER A 45 -5.10 -19.10 -11.91
CA SER A 45 -5.90 -17.99 -12.42
C SER A 45 -5.45 -16.63 -11.89
N SER A 46 -5.69 -15.59 -12.67
CA SER A 46 -5.46 -14.20 -12.23
C SER A 46 -6.27 -13.84 -10.99
N GLU A 47 -7.48 -14.39 -10.87
CA GLU A 47 -8.38 -14.11 -9.74
C GLU A 47 -7.87 -14.71 -8.43
N GLU A 48 -7.35 -15.95 -8.47
CA GLU A 48 -6.71 -16.58 -7.30
C GLU A 48 -5.46 -15.81 -6.88
N ARG A 49 -4.64 -15.39 -7.85
CA ARG A 49 -3.42 -14.60 -7.59
C ARG A 49 -3.74 -13.25 -6.95
N LEU A 50 -4.79 -12.57 -7.40
CA LEU A 50 -5.25 -11.31 -6.81
C LEU A 50 -5.76 -11.52 -5.38
N ARG A 51 -6.60 -12.54 -5.14
CA ARG A 51 -7.06 -12.88 -3.79
C ARG A 51 -5.91 -13.24 -2.85
N PHE A 52 -4.95 -14.02 -3.33
CA PHE A 52 -3.76 -14.39 -2.59
C PHE A 52 -2.92 -13.16 -2.23
N GLY A 53 -2.59 -12.32 -3.23
CA GLY A 53 -1.82 -11.10 -3.04
C GLY A 53 -2.48 -10.15 -2.04
N PHE A 54 -3.79 -9.94 -2.16
CA PHE A 54 -4.57 -9.13 -1.23
C PHE A 54 -4.46 -9.65 0.21
N ARG A 55 -4.62 -10.96 0.41
CA ARG A 55 -4.51 -11.58 1.73
C ARG A 55 -3.10 -11.50 2.30
N VAL A 56 -2.07 -11.63 1.47
CA VAL A 56 -0.67 -11.50 1.92
C VAL A 56 -0.39 -10.10 2.47
N VAL A 57 -0.90 -9.05 1.83
CA VAL A 57 -0.62 -7.66 2.25
C VAL A 57 -1.58 -7.14 3.33
N THR A 58 -2.82 -7.62 3.37
CA THR A 58 -3.86 -7.13 4.31
C THR A 58 -4.19 -8.10 5.43
N SER A 59 -3.68 -9.34 5.39
CA SER A 59 -4.03 -10.43 6.32
C SER A 59 -5.52 -10.81 6.37
N ARG A 60 -6.32 -10.41 5.38
CA ARG A 60 -7.75 -10.73 5.28
C ARG A 60 -8.18 -11.03 3.83
N PRO A 61 -9.33 -11.68 3.58
CA PRO A 61 -9.87 -11.79 2.22
C PRO A 61 -10.37 -10.42 1.70
N PRO A 62 -10.37 -10.21 0.36
CA PRO A 62 -10.97 -9.03 -0.24
C PRO A 62 -12.50 -9.03 -0.07
N GLY A 63 -13.07 -7.84 0.12
CA GLY A 63 -14.53 -7.62 0.12
C GLY A 63 -15.10 -7.51 -1.29
N ALA A 64 -16.40 -7.24 -1.42
CA ALA A 64 -17.06 -7.12 -2.73
C ALA A 64 -16.68 -5.86 -3.52
N SER A 65 -16.16 -4.83 -2.84
CA SER A 65 -15.76 -3.54 -3.44
C SER A 65 -14.27 -3.45 -3.74
N GLU A 66 -13.52 -4.52 -3.47
CA GLU A 66 -12.06 -4.61 -3.59
C GLU A 66 -11.70 -5.73 -4.56
#